data_AF-A0A7W7I7A5-F1
#
_entry.id   AF-A0A7W7I7A5-F1
#
_cell.length_a   1.000
_cell.length_b   1.000
_cell.length_c   1.000
_cell.angle_alpha   90.00
_cell.angle_beta   90.00
_cell.angle_gamma   90.00
#
_symmetry.space_group_name_H-M   'P 1'
#
loop_
_entity.id
_entity.type
_entity.pdbx_description
1 polymer ?
#
loop_
_entity_poly.entity_id
_entity_poly.type
_entity_poly.pdbx_seq_one_letter_code
_entity_poly.pdbx_strand_id
1 'polypeptide(L)'
;MILHAHGRVSWERARDLLSGTECAWTDLDGAHIAAPPADIPLGAGHLWAWDPDRCLRLRFDDDAVYVGELTETGAGETVTVTVRTGIRLWGPGDLQAGPLPDEARVGHWDLLEVTGSRPATFVRRRT
;
A
#
# COMPACT_ATOMS: atom_id res chain seq x y z
N MET A 1 7.69 14.13 6.07
CA MET A 1 7.45 12.75 6.57
C MET A 1 8.77 12.00 6.54
N ILE A 2 8.85 10.88 7.25
CA ILE A 2 10.06 10.07 7.33
C ILE A 2 9.86 8.80 6.50
N LEU A 3 10.75 8.55 5.54
CA LEU A 3 10.77 7.35 4.72
C LEU A 3 11.81 6.37 5.27
N HIS A 4 11.37 5.15 5.54
CA HIS A 4 12.19 4.02 5.92
C HIS A 4 12.20 3.00 4.77
N ALA A 5 13.38 2.74 4.22
CA ALA A 5 13.59 1.70 3.23
C ALA A 5 14.07 0.43 3.93
N HIS A 6 13.17 -0.52 4.17
CA HIS A 6 13.53 -1.84 4.71
C HIS A 6 14.23 -2.72 3.66
N GLY A 7 14.15 -2.34 2.38
CA GLY A 7 14.82 -3.03 1.29
C GLY A 7 14.15 -4.36 0.95
N ARG A 8 14.94 -5.31 0.44
CA ARG A 8 14.49 -6.66 0.08
C ARG A 8 14.40 -7.52 1.35
N VAL A 9 13.21 -8.03 1.65
CA VAL A 9 12.93 -8.90 2.81
C VAL A 9 12.12 -10.13 2.40
N SER A 10 12.07 -11.14 3.26
CA SER A 10 11.18 -12.30 3.11
C SER A 10 9.72 -11.90 3.33
N TRP A 11 8.78 -12.71 2.83
CA TRP A 11 7.35 -12.49 3.10
C TRP A 11 7.00 -12.58 4.58
N GLU A 12 7.60 -13.52 5.32
CA GLU A 12 7.45 -13.63 6.77
C GLU A 12 7.83 -12.32 7.47
N ARG A 13 9.01 -11.76 7.12
CA ARG A 13 9.45 -10.48 7.70
C ARG A 13 8.56 -9.31 7.27
N ALA A 14 8.08 -9.31 6.03
CA ALA A 14 7.13 -8.30 5.57
C ALA A 14 5.81 -8.37 6.36
N ARG A 15 5.32 -9.58 6.67
CA ARG A 15 4.11 -9.76 7.49
C ARG A 15 4.25 -9.23 8.90
N ASP A 16 5.44 -9.33 9.52
CA ASP A 16 5.69 -8.69 10.82
C ASP A 16 5.51 -7.17 10.73
N LEU A 17 6.02 -6.54 9.66
CA LEU A 17 5.93 -5.09 9.44
C LEU A 17 4.47 -4.65 9.17
N LEU A 18 3.67 -5.53 8.56
CA LEU A 18 2.24 -5.32 8.29
C LEU A 18 1.34 -5.59 9.50
N SER A 19 1.89 -6.00 10.66
CA SER A 19 1.06 -6.31 11.81
C SER A 19 0.24 -5.09 12.27
N GLY A 20 -1.09 -5.28 12.35
CA GLY A 20 -2.03 -4.24 12.78
C GLY A 20 -2.52 -3.30 11.68
N THR A 21 -2.07 -3.46 10.44
CA THR A 21 -2.49 -2.60 9.32
C THR A 21 -3.69 -3.15 8.56
N GLU A 22 -4.48 -2.28 7.96
CA GLU A 22 -5.36 -2.63 6.84
C GLU A 22 -4.55 -2.54 5.54
N CYS A 23 -4.83 -3.42 4.58
CA CYS A 23 -4.11 -3.53 3.32
C CYS A 23 -5.05 -3.39 2.12
N ALA A 24 -4.51 -2.90 1.00
CA ALA A 24 -5.12 -2.99 -0.32
C ALA A 24 -4.13 -3.58 -1.33
N TRP A 25 -4.60 -4.53 -2.13
CA TRP A 25 -3.85 -5.10 -3.24
C TRP A 25 -4.79 -5.61 -4.32
N THR A 26 -4.20 -5.98 -5.45
CA THR A 26 -4.90 -6.68 -6.54
C THR A 26 -4.08 -7.91 -6.91
N ASP A 27 -4.74 -9.04 -7.04
CA ASP A 27 -4.15 -10.30 -7.49
C ASP A 27 -5.03 -10.94 -8.58
N LEU A 28 -4.80 -12.23 -8.85
CA LEU A 28 -5.57 -12.97 -9.86
C LEU A 28 -7.07 -13.09 -9.53
N ASP A 29 -7.45 -12.93 -8.26
CA ASP A 29 -8.84 -13.04 -7.80
C ASP A 29 -9.55 -11.67 -7.74
N GLY A 30 -8.85 -10.57 -8.06
CA GLY A 30 -9.40 -9.23 -8.12
C GLY A 30 -8.80 -8.29 -7.09
N ALA A 31 -9.57 -7.29 -6.67
CA ALA A 31 -9.13 -6.30 -5.68
C ALA A 31 -9.51 -6.72 -4.26
N HIS A 32 -8.63 -6.41 -3.31
CA HIS A 32 -8.79 -6.74 -1.90
C HIS A 32 -8.59 -5.51 -1.04
N ILE A 33 -9.42 -5.38 -0.01
CA ILE A 33 -9.23 -4.44 1.11
C ILE A 33 -9.45 -5.26 2.38
N ALA A 34 -8.37 -5.65 3.05
CA ALA A 34 -8.43 -6.61 4.14
C ALA A 34 -7.18 -6.55 5.02
N ALA A 35 -7.15 -7.37 6.08
CA ALA A 35 -5.92 -7.63 6.83
C ALA A 35 -4.82 -8.20 5.92
N PRO A 36 -3.53 -8.15 6.33
CA PRO A 36 -2.42 -8.69 5.55
C PRO A 36 -2.66 -10.17 5.17
N PRO A 37 -2.44 -10.56 3.91
CA PRO A 37 -2.66 -11.95 3.51
C PRO A 37 -1.72 -12.89 4.25
N ALA A 38 -2.15 -14.14 4.47
CA ALA A 38 -1.32 -15.13 5.15
C ALA A 38 -0.13 -15.55 4.28
N ASP A 39 -0.40 -15.82 3.01
CA ASP A 39 0.58 -16.20 2.00
C ASP A 39 0.87 -15.04 1.06
N ILE A 40 1.95 -15.12 0.30
CA ILE A 40 2.27 -14.11 -0.71
C ILE A 40 1.15 -14.11 -1.78
N PRO A 41 0.50 -12.96 -2.05
CA PRO A 41 -0.63 -12.92 -2.98
C PRO A 41 -0.17 -13.19 -4.41
N LEU A 42 -0.71 -14.25 -5.03
CA LEU A 42 -0.27 -14.73 -6.34
C LEU A 42 -0.62 -13.73 -7.45
N GLY A 43 0.38 -13.28 -8.20
CA GLY A 43 0.19 -12.34 -9.31
C GLY A 43 0.02 -10.88 -8.87
N ALA A 44 0.07 -10.58 -7.57
CA ALA A 44 0.10 -9.20 -7.11
C ALA A 44 1.45 -8.55 -7.44
N GLY A 45 1.42 -7.37 -8.06
CA GLY A 45 2.63 -6.56 -8.25
C GLY A 45 2.95 -5.70 -7.03
N HIS A 46 1.91 -5.21 -6.35
CA HIS A 46 2.04 -4.30 -5.22
C HIS A 46 0.98 -4.58 -4.15
N LEU A 47 1.32 -4.25 -2.90
CA LEU A 47 0.39 -4.14 -1.79
C LEU A 47 0.65 -2.83 -1.08
N TRP A 48 -0.41 -2.12 -0.72
CA TRP A 48 -0.36 -0.95 0.15
C TRP A 48 -0.96 -1.30 1.49
N ALA A 49 -0.44 -0.73 2.56
CA ALA A 49 -0.97 -0.94 3.89
C ALA A 49 -0.93 0.33 4.71
N TRP A 50 -1.83 0.46 5.68
CA TRP A 50 -1.91 1.63 6.54
C TRP A 50 -2.48 1.29 7.92
N ASP A 51 -2.07 2.08 8.88
CA ASP A 51 -2.69 2.25 10.19
C ASP A 51 -2.67 3.77 10.54
N PRO A 52 -3.12 4.21 11.72
CA PRO A 52 -3.10 5.63 12.08
C PRO A 52 -1.70 6.28 12.07
N ASP A 53 -0.63 5.51 12.27
CA ASP A 53 0.72 6.01 12.52
C ASP A 53 1.63 5.90 11.29
N ARG A 54 1.36 4.94 10.39
CA ARG A 54 2.23 4.63 9.25
C ARG A 54 1.48 4.16 8.00
N CYS A 55 2.15 4.31 6.86
CA CYS A 55 1.77 3.69 5.60
C CYS A 55 2.92 2.84 5.07
N LEU A 56 2.63 1.64 4.58
CA LEU A 56 3.61 0.77 3.93
C LEU A 56 3.27 0.57 2.45
N ARG A 57 4.31 0.39 1.66
CA ARG A 57 4.23 0.01 0.25
C ARG A 57 5.15 -1.17 0.00
N LEU A 58 4.56 -2.24 -0.49
CA LEU A 58 5.22 -3.45 -0.88
C LEU A 58 5.24 -3.57 -2.41
N ARG A 59 6.38 -3.98 -2.95
CA ARG A 59 6.49 -4.50 -4.32
C ARG A 59 6.95 -5.94 -4.24
N PHE A 60 6.18 -6.83 -4.84
CA PHE A 60 6.54 -8.24 -4.95
C PHE A 60 7.47 -8.45 -6.14
N ASP A 61 8.52 -9.23 -5.94
CA ASP A 61 9.52 -9.57 -6.96
C ASP A 61 10.00 -11.01 -6.74
N ASP A 62 9.36 -11.94 -7.44
CA ASP A 62 9.58 -13.39 -7.32
C ASP A 62 9.46 -13.89 -5.87
N ASP A 63 10.57 -14.31 -5.26
CA ASP A 63 10.64 -14.84 -3.90
C ASP A 63 10.81 -13.77 -2.81
N ALA A 64 10.85 -12.49 -3.20
CA ALA A 64 11.18 -11.40 -2.29
C ALA A 64 10.23 -10.22 -2.37
N VAL A 65 10.25 -9.42 -1.30
CA VAL A 65 9.39 -8.25 -1.15
C VAL A 65 10.23 -7.03 -0.83
N TYR A 66 10.04 -5.97 -1.60
CA TYR A 66 10.62 -4.67 -1.30
C TYR A 66 9.63 -3.86 -0.47
N VAL A 67 10.03 -3.47 0.74
CA VAL A 67 9.17 -2.74 1.67
C VAL A 67 9.68 -1.32 1.86
N GLY A 68 8.82 -0.34 1.59
CA GLY A 68 8.96 1.02 2.06
C GLY A 68 7.92 1.32 3.14
N GLU A 69 8.30 2.09 4.14
CA GLU A 69 7.42 2.55 5.22
C GLU A 69 7.53 4.08 5.34
N LEU A 70 6.39 4.74 5.44
CA LEU A 70 6.26 6.18 5.58
C LEU A 70 5.58 6.49 6.90
N THR A 71 6.24 7.28 7.74
CA THR A 71 5.74 7.72 9.05
C THR A 71 5.76 9.24 9.16
N GLU A 72 5.05 9.80 10.14
CA GLU A 72 5.12 11.25 10.41
C GLU A 72 6.44 11.65 11.08
N THR A 73 6.92 10.80 11.99
CA THR A 73 8.11 11.02 12.81
C THR A 73 8.95 9.75 12.92
N GLY A 74 10.22 9.87 13.30
CA GLY A 74 11.14 8.74 13.45
C GLY A 74 12.52 9.00 12.87
N ALA A 75 13.33 7.94 12.78
CA ALA A 75 14.69 7.99 12.25
C ALA A 75 14.77 7.41 10.83
N GLY A 76 14.93 8.25 9.81
CA GLY A 76 14.98 7.80 8.41
C GLY A 76 15.27 8.97 7.46
N GLU A 77 14.96 8.81 6.19
CA GLU A 77 15.12 9.88 5.20
C GLU A 77 13.94 10.86 5.31
N THR A 78 14.23 12.14 5.55
CA THR A 78 13.20 13.19 5.47
C THR A 78 12.80 13.41 4.02
N VAL A 79 11.55 13.12 3.71
CA VAL A 79 10.99 13.26 2.35
C VAL A 79 9.85 14.27 2.28
N THR A 80 9.77 14.95 1.14
CA THR A 80 8.62 15.77 0.76
C THR A 80 7.53 14.89 0.17
N VAL A 81 6.32 15.03 0.70
CA VAL A 81 5.16 14.24 0.29
C VAL A 81 4.06 15.17 -0.20
N THR A 82 3.58 14.92 -1.42
CA THR A 82 2.34 15.53 -1.91
C THR A 82 1.19 14.61 -1.57
N VAL A 83 0.18 15.13 -0.88
CA VAL A 83 -1.01 14.35 -0.50
C VAL A 83 -2.18 14.73 -1.40
N ARG A 84 -2.65 13.76 -2.20
CA ARG A 84 -3.89 13.89 -2.98
C ARG A 84 -5.00 13.18 -2.23
N THR A 85 -5.97 13.95 -1.74
CA THR A 85 -7.03 13.43 -0.87
C THR A 85 -8.34 13.23 -1.61
N GLY A 86 -9.22 12.39 -1.07
CA GLY A 86 -10.59 12.22 -1.57
C GLY A 86 -10.67 11.50 -2.91
N ILE A 87 -9.66 10.70 -3.24
CA ILE A 87 -9.61 9.96 -4.51
C ILE A 87 -10.54 8.76 -4.42
N ARG A 88 -11.27 8.49 -5.51
CA ARG A 88 -11.90 7.18 -5.74
C ARG A 88 -10.94 6.35 -6.59
N LEU A 89 -10.59 5.15 -6.13
CA LEU A 89 -9.70 4.26 -6.88
C LEU A 89 -10.35 3.79 -8.19
N TRP A 90 -11.66 3.59 -8.17
CA TRP A 90 -12.45 3.23 -9.34
C TRP A 90 -13.70 4.09 -9.47
N GLY A 91 -13.93 4.60 -10.67
CA GLY A 91 -15.13 5.33 -11.07
C GLY A 91 -16.29 4.41 -11.44
N PRO A 92 -17.54 4.93 -11.46
CA PRO A 92 -18.73 4.15 -11.84
C PRO A 92 -18.69 3.56 -13.26
N GLY A 93 -17.87 4.12 -14.16
CA GLY A 93 -17.74 3.68 -15.54
C GLY A 93 -16.53 2.79 -15.82
N ASP A 94 -15.70 2.49 -14.81
CA ASP A 94 -14.46 1.74 -15.04
C ASP A 94 -14.77 0.24 -15.21
N LEU A 95 -14.35 -0.31 -16.35
CA LEU A 95 -14.40 -1.75 -16.60
C LEU A 95 -13.36 -2.47 -15.74
N GLN A 96 -13.74 -3.62 -15.18
CA GLN A 96 -12.89 -4.39 -14.26
C GLN A 96 -12.62 -5.78 -14.81
N ALA A 97 -11.37 -6.23 -14.68
CA ALA A 97 -10.97 -7.60 -15.03
C ALA A 97 -11.40 -8.64 -13.97
N GLY A 98 -11.75 -8.18 -12.76
CA GLY A 98 -12.18 -9.04 -11.65
C GLY A 98 -13.13 -8.32 -10.69
N PRO A 99 -13.60 -9.01 -9.64
CA PRO A 99 -14.46 -8.43 -8.62
C PRO A 99 -13.83 -7.21 -7.92
N LEU A 100 -14.69 -6.26 -7.55
CA LEU A 100 -14.34 -5.15 -6.66
C LEU A 100 -15.18 -5.26 -5.38
N PRO A 101 -14.55 -5.17 -4.20
CA PRO A 101 -15.28 -5.08 -2.94
C PRO A 101 -16.04 -3.74 -2.86
N ASP A 102 -17.14 -3.70 -2.11
CA ASP A 102 -17.95 -2.47 -2.00
C ASP A 102 -17.14 -1.31 -1.41
N GLU A 103 -16.24 -1.61 -0.48
CA GLU A 103 -15.31 -0.67 0.13
C GLU A 103 -14.45 0.06 -0.91
N ALA A 104 -14.07 -0.63 -1.99
CA ALA A 104 -13.29 -0.03 -3.08
C ALA A 104 -14.11 0.96 -3.92
N ARG A 105 -15.45 0.82 -3.95
CA ARG A 105 -16.36 1.68 -4.73
C ARG A 105 -16.79 2.94 -4.00
N VAL A 106 -16.92 2.85 -2.68
CA VAL A 106 -17.45 3.94 -1.83
C VAL A 106 -16.37 4.63 -1.00
N GLY A 107 -15.21 3.99 -0.82
CA GLY A 107 -14.09 4.53 -0.07
C GLY A 107 -13.48 5.78 -0.71
N HIS A 108 -13.07 6.71 0.14
CA HIS A 108 -12.18 7.81 -0.25
C HIS A 108 -10.77 7.49 0.22
N TRP A 109 -9.81 7.82 -0.63
CA TRP A 109 -8.43 7.44 -0.46
C TRP A 109 -7.53 8.66 -0.48
N ASP A 110 -6.47 8.59 0.32
CA ASP A 110 -5.36 9.53 0.23
C ASP A 110 -4.20 8.83 -0.48
N LEU A 111 -3.68 9.48 -1.52
CA LEU A 111 -2.42 9.12 -2.16
C LEU A 111 -1.32 10.01 -1.57
N LEU A 112 -0.33 9.39 -0.94
CA LEU A 112 0.85 10.06 -0.39
C LEU A 112 2.01 9.83 -1.36
N GLU A 113 2.28 10.83 -2.19
CA GLU A 113 3.23 10.77 -3.29
C GLU A 113 4.57 11.37 -2.84
N VAL A 114 5.56 10.50 -2.62
CA VAL A 114 6.96 10.88 -2.45
C VAL A 114 7.52 11.22 -3.83
N THR A 115 8.01 12.44 -4.00
CA THR A 115 8.61 12.92 -5.26
C THR A 115 10.14 13.01 -5.14
N GLY A 116 10.85 12.95 -6.27
CA GLY A 116 12.31 13.05 -6.32
C GLY A 116 12.98 11.87 -7.03
N SER A 117 14.20 11.52 -6.60
CA SER A 117 15.04 10.49 -7.26
C SER A 117 14.55 9.06 -7.06
N ARG A 118 13.67 8.83 -6.07
CA ARG A 118 13.05 7.53 -5.76
C ARG A 118 11.55 7.70 -5.53
N PRO A 119 10.77 7.95 -6.60
CA PRO A 119 9.35 8.21 -6.45
C PRO A 119 8.62 6.97 -5.93
N ALA A 120 7.72 7.18 -4.98
CA ALA A 120 6.89 6.13 -4.42
C ALA A 120 5.52 6.70 -4.02
N THR A 121 4.46 5.91 -4.25
CA THR A 121 3.10 6.27 -3.85
C THR A 121 2.63 5.32 -2.77
N PHE A 122 2.35 5.88 -1.60
CA PHE A 122 1.68 5.20 -0.50
C PHE A 122 0.17 5.50 -0.57
N VAL A 123 -0.62 4.61 0.00
CA VAL A 123 -2.08 4.72 0.00
C VAL A 123 -2.56 4.49 1.41
N ARG A 124 -3.55 5.28 1.83
CA ARG A 124 -4.36 4.98 3.01
C ARG A 124 -5.82 5.29 2.76
N ARG A 125 -6.69 4.55 3.46
CA ARG A 125 -8.12 4.86 3.47
C ARG A 125 -8.36 6.10 4.32
N ARG A 126 -9.22 6.99 3.83
CA ARG A 126 -9.73 8.10 4.62
C ARG A 126 -10.94 7.60 5.42
N THR A 127 -10.79 7.57 6.74
CA THR A 127 -11.90 7.37 7.69
C THR A 127 -12.80 8.59 7.75
#